data_AF-A0A7H4MWQ3-F1
#
_entry.id   AF-A0A7H4MWQ3-F1
#
_cell.length_a   1.000
_cell.length_b   1.000
_cell.length_c   1.000
_cell.angle_alpha   90.00
_cell.angle_beta   90.00
_cell.angle_gamma   90.00
#
_symmetry.space_group_name_H-M   'P 1'
#
loop_
_entity.id
_entity.type
_entity.pdbx_description
1 polymer ?
#
loop_
_entity_poly.entity_id
_entity_poly.type
_entity_poly.pdbx_seq_one_letter_code
_entity_poly.pdbx_strand_id
1 'polypeptide(L)'
;MITDVNNYGEWKTQRRITGMNVAANIFVIKLGVAVGGAILGWVLAYYHYAANTTVQPASAVHGVVLLFTLVPSIFYVLTAVSIKFYGLTENRMNGIVDDLKKGTFAES
;
A
#
# COMPACT_ATOMS: atom_id res chain seq x y z
N MET A 1 -7.14 8.87 3.45
CA MET A 1 -7.54 7.44 3.52
C MET A 1 -7.31 6.82 4.89
N ILE A 2 -6.08 6.69 5.42
CA ILE A 2 -5.89 5.99 6.71
C ILE A 2 -6.57 6.69 7.90
N THR A 3 -6.57 8.02 7.91
CA THR A 3 -7.31 8.81 8.91
C THR A 3 -8.82 8.64 8.78
N ASP A 4 -9.34 8.59 7.55
CA ASP A 4 -10.77 8.42 7.27
C ASP A 4 -11.26 7.05 7.72
N VAL A 5 -10.47 6.01 7.48
CA VAL A 5 -10.74 4.64 7.94
C VAL A 5 -10.69 4.56 9.47
N ASN A 6 -9.74 5.26 10.11
CA ASN A 6 -9.68 5.33 11.58
C ASN A 6 -10.88 6.05 12.18
N ASN A 7 -11.30 7.18 11.61
CA ASN A 7 -12.48 7.93 12.05
C ASN A 7 -13.75 7.09 11.85
N TYR A 8 -13.90 6.42 10.70
CA TYR A 8 -15.02 5.50 10.47
C TYR A 8 -15.03 4.32 11.46
N GLY A 9 -13.86 3.75 11.75
CA GLY A 9 -13.71 2.69 12.75
C GLY A 9 -14.08 3.16 14.15
N GLU A 10 -13.64 4.36 14.55
CA GLU A 10 -13.98 4.98 15.83
C GLU A 10 -15.48 5.27 15.95
N TRP A 11 -16.09 5.80 14.89
CA TRP A 11 -17.53 6.07 14.82
C TRP A 11 -18.38 4.80 14.92
N LYS A 12 -17.90 3.67 14.37
CA LYS A 12 -18.61 2.38 14.40
C LYS A 12 -18.36 1.56 15.68
N THR A 13 -17.18 1.65 16.26
CA THR A 13 -16.76 0.75 17.37
C THR A 13 -16.58 1.47 18.70
N GLN A 14 -16.70 2.79 18.73
CA GLN A 14 -16.42 3.67 19.87
C GLN A 14 -15.02 3.51 20.48
N ARG A 15 -14.09 2.84 19.78
CA ARG A 15 -12.72 2.58 20.24
C ARG A 15 -11.71 3.26 19.33
N ARG A 16 -10.87 4.11 19.92
CA ARG A 16 -9.80 4.80 19.20
C ARG A 16 -8.53 3.93 19.15
N ILE A 17 -8.36 3.19 18.06
CA ILE A 17 -7.20 2.30 17.81
C ILE A 17 -6.20 2.87 16.79
N THR A 18 -6.18 4.20 16.65
CA THR A 18 -5.36 4.93 15.67
C THR A 18 -3.89 4.52 15.69
N GLY A 19 -3.29 4.40 16.87
CA GLY A 19 -1.87 4.04 17.02
C GLY A 19 -1.55 2.64 16.48
N MET A 20 -2.45 1.67 16.69
CA MET A 20 -2.28 0.30 16.20
C MET A 20 -2.35 0.24 14.68
N ASN A 21 -3.32 0.93 14.08
CA ASN A 21 -3.48 0.97 12.61
C ASN A 21 -2.29 1.64 11.92
N VAL A 22 -1.78 2.74 12.49
CA VAL A 22 -0.58 3.41 11.97
C VAL A 22 0.65 2.52 12.08
N ALA A 23 0.85 1.86 13.23
CA ALA A 23 1.96 0.93 13.43
C ALA A 23 1.90 -0.26 12.45
N ALA A 24 0.72 -0.86 12.28
CA ALA A 24 0.50 -1.94 11.32
C ALA A 24 0.79 -1.50 9.88
N ASN A 25 0.34 -0.30 9.49
CA ASN A 25 0.62 0.25 8.16
C ASN A 25 2.13 0.42 7.92
N ILE A 26 2.86 0.99 8.88
CA ILE A 26 4.32 1.17 8.77
C ILE A 26 5.03 -0.18 8.72
N PHE A 27 4.57 -1.16 9.52
CA PHE A 27 5.11 -2.52 9.50
C PHE A 27 4.98 -3.15 8.11
N VAL A 28 3.79 -3.08 7.50
CA VAL A 28 3.53 -3.63 6.16
C VAL A 28 4.38 -2.92 5.10
N ILE A 29 4.55 -1.60 5.20
CA ILE A 29 5.45 -0.86 4.29
C ILE A 29 6.88 -1.38 4.39
N LYS A 30 7.42 -1.52 5.61
CA LYS A 30 8.78 -2.03 5.81
C LYS A 30 8.94 -3.46 5.31
N LEU A 31 7.96 -4.32 5.58
CA LEU A 31 7.93 -5.68 5.08
C LEU A 31 7.91 -5.72 3.55
N GLY A 32 7.08 -4.87 2.92
CA GLY A 32 7.01 -4.75 1.46
C GLY A 32 8.34 -4.31 0.84
N VAL A 33 9.04 -3.36 1.46
CA VAL A 33 10.39 -2.95 1.01
C VAL A 33 11.40 -4.08 1.14
N ALA A 34 11.39 -4.82 2.26
CA ALA A 34 12.29 -5.95 2.46
C ALA A 34 12.05 -7.08 1.44
N VAL A 35 10.79 -7.47 1.24
CA VAL A 35 10.40 -8.48 0.26
C VAL A 35 10.70 -8.01 -1.17
N GLY A 36 10.40 -6.75 -1.50
CA GLY A 36 10.72 -6.17 -2.80
C GLY A 36 12.21 -6.17 -3.09
N GLY A 37 13.05 -5.78 -2.13
CA GLY A 37 14.50 -5.84 -2.25
C GLY A 37 15.02 -7.26 -2.48
N ALA A 38 14.47 -8.26 -1.77
CA ALA A 38 14.84 -9.66 -1.96
C ALA A 38 14.48 -10.16 -3.37
N ILE A 39 13.27 -9.87 -3.85
CA ILE A 39 12.82 -10.24 -5.20
C ILE A 39 13.72 -9.59 -6.27
N LEU A 40 14.03 -8.30 -6.12
CA LEU A 40 14.96 -7.60 -7.02
C LEU A 40 16.32 -8.30 -7.06
N GLY A 41 16.86 -8.68 -5.90
CA GLY A 41 18.13 -9.42 -5.80
C GLY A 41 18.10 -10.77 -6.51
N TRP A 42 17.06 -11.58 -6.30
CA TRP A 42 16.93 -12.89 -6.95
C TRP A 42 16.76 -12.78 -8.46
N VAL A 43 15.97 -11.81 -8.94
CA VAL A 43 15.79 -11.60 -10.37
C VAL A 43 17.09 -11.16 -11.03
N LEU A 44 17.84 -10.23 -10.42
CA LEU A 44 19.15 -9.82 -10.93
C LEU A 44 20.15 -10.99 -10.98
N ALA A 45 20.16 -11.84 -9.94
CA ALA A 45 20.99 -13.04 -9.92
C ALA A 45 20.61 -14.03 -11.03
N TYR A 46 19.31 -14.23 -11.25
CA TYR A 46 18.79 -15.10 -12.32
C TYR A 46 19.19 -14.63 -13.72
N TYR A 47 19.16 -13.32 -13.97
CA TYR A 47 19.56 -12.74 -15.25
C TYR A 47 21.08 -12.53 -15.41
N HIS A 48 21.89 -13.09 -14.50
CA HIS A 48 23.35 -13.00 -14.50
C HIS A 48 23.87 -11.55 -14.53
N TYR A 49 23.23 -10.66 -13.77
CA TYR A 49 23.67 -9.28 -13.64
C TYR A 49 25.10 -9.21 -13.07
N ALA A 50 25.99 -8.47 -13.76
CA ALA A 50 27.41 -8.39 -13.41
C ALA A 50 27.80 -6.95 -13.06
N ALA A 51 27.69 -6.55 -11.79
CA ALA A 51 27.88 -5.16 -11.36
C ALA A 51 29.22 -4.50 -11.79
N ASN A 52 30.26 -5.30 -12.04
CA ASN A 52 31.61 -4.82 -12.35
C ASN A 52 31.97 -4.88 -13.85
N THR A 53 31.01 -5.09 -14.74
CA THR A 53 31.26 -5.17 -16.19
C THR A 53 30.77 -3.91 -16.90
N THR A 54 31.60 -3.35 -17.79
CA THR A 54 31.29 -2.15 -18.59
C THR A 54 30.13 -2.36 -19.57
N VAL A 55 29.89 -3.61 -19.99
CA VAL A 55 28.77 -4.01 -20.84
C VAL A 55 27.97 -5.10 -20.13
N GLN A 56 26.69 -4.82 -19.85
CA GLN A 56 25.76 -5.82 -19.31
C GLN A 56 25.21 -6.71 -20.43
N PRO A 57 24.94 -8.00 -20.14
CA PRO A 57 24.27 -8.87 -21.10
C PRO A 57 22.85 -8.34 -21.38
N ALA A 58 22.38 -8.49 -22.63
CA ALA A 58 21.06 -8.01 -23.05
C ALA A 58 19.92 -8.62 -22.21
N SER A 59 20.12 -9.83 -21.68
CA SER A 59 19.21 -10.50 -20.74
C SER A 59 19.05 -9.74 -19.41
N ALA A 60 20.13 -9.20 -18.85
CA ALA A 60 20.09 -8.42 -17.61
C ALA A 60 19.36 -7.09 -17.80
N VAL A 61 19.56 -6.43 -18.94
CA VAL A 61 18.82 -5.20 -19.28
C VAL A 61 17.32 -5.49 -19.38
N HIS A 62 16.95 -6.59 -20.04
CA HIS A 62 15.54 -6.99 -20.14
C HIS A 62 14.93 -7.30 -18.76
N GLY A 63 15.67 -7.99 -17.89
CA GLY A 63 15.25 -8.27 -16.52
C GLY A 63 14.99 -6.99 -15.71
N VAL A 64 15.87 -6.00 -15.81
CA VAL A 64 15.68 -4.69 -15.14
C VAL A 64 14.46 -3.96 -15.68
N VAL A 65 14.28 -3.90 -17.00
CA VAL A 65 13.10 -3.24 -17.59
C VAL A 65 11.82 -3.90 -17.09
N LEU A 66 11.77 -5.23 -17.01
CA LEU A 66 10.60 -5.97 -16.53
C LEU A 66 10.31 -5.68 -15.05
N LEU A 67 11.34 -5.61 -14.20
CA LEU A 67 11.23 -5.26 -12.79
C LEU A 67 10.70 -3.84 -12.55
N PHE A 68 11.03 -2.88 -13.41
CA PHE A 68 10.57 -1.49 -13.27
C PHE A 68 9.25 -1.18 -13.99
N THR A 69 8.78 -2.07 -14.87
CA THR A 69 7.55 -1.86 -15.65
C THR A 69 6.43 -2.79 -15.21
N LEU A 70 6.62 -4.11 -15.40
CA LEU A 70 5.56 -5.09 -15.23
C LEU A 70 5.23 -5.30 -13.75
N VAL A 71 6.25 -5.39 -12.89
CA VAL A 71 6.04 -5.63 -11.45
C VAL A 71 5.23 -4.50 -10.80
N PRO A 72 5.61 -3.20 -10.92
CA PRO A 72 4.79 -2.11 -10.40
C PRO A 72 3.41 -2.03 -11.07
N SER A 73 3.33 -2.27 -12.38
CA SER A 73 2.07 -2.26 -13.13
C SER A 73 1.03 -3.20 -12.52
N ILE A 74 1.42 -4.43 -12.17
CA ILE A 74 0.51 -5.41 -11.55
C ILE A 74 -0.02 -4.87 -10.21
N PHE A 75 0.84 -4.30 -9.37
CA PHE A 75 0.42 -3.70 -8.09
C PHE A 75 -0.51 -2.49 -8.30
N TYR A 76 -0.29 -1.67 -9.32
CA TYR A 76 -1.19 -0.57 -9.66
C TYR A 76 -2.56 -1.06 -10.11
N VAL A 77 -2.63 -2.11 -10.94
CA VAL A 77 -3.90 -2.71 -11.36
C VAL A 77 -4.66 -3.28 -10.16
N LEU A 78 -3.97 -4.01 -9.27
CA LEU A 78 -4.56 -4.51 -8.03
C LEU A 78 -5.11 -3.38 -7.14
N THR A 79 -4.37 -2.27 -7.05
CA THR A 79 -4.80 -1.08 -6.31
C THR A 79 -6.04 -0.45 -6.95
N ALA A 80 -6.06 -0.30 -8.27
CA ALA A 80 -7.21 0.26 -9.00
C ALA A 80 -8.47 -0.59 -8.81
N VAL A 81 -8.34 -1.92 -8.86
CA VAL A 81 -9.45 -2.85 -8.58
C VAL A 81 -9.92 -2.70 -7.13
N SER A 82 -9.00 -2.59 -6.18
CA SER A 82 -9.33 -2.43 -4.75
C SER A 82 -10.07 -1.12 -4.48
N ILE A 83 -9.67 -0.02 -5.13
CA ILE A 83 -10.34 1.29 -5.00
C ILE A 83 -11.77 1.24 -5.54
N LYS A 84 -12.06 0.44 -6.57
CA LYS A 84 -13.43 0.29 -7.11
C LYS A 84 -14.43 -0.23 -6.06
N PHE A 85 -13.96 -0.99 -5.06
CA PHE A 85 -14.78 -1.49 -3.95
C PHE A 85 -14.79 -0.54 -2.74
N TYR A 86 -14.10 0.59 -2.80
CA TYR A 86 -14.01 1.55 -1.71
C TYR A 86 -15.28 2.42 -1.65
N GLY A 87 -16.19 2.09 -0.73
CA GLY A 87 -17.47 2.78 -0.55
C GLY A 87 -17.44 4.01 0.36
N LEU A 88 -16.25 4.53 0.71
CA LEU A 88 -16.10 5.74 1.52
C LEU A 88 -16.02 6.96 0.60
N THR A 89 -17.17 7.56 0.31
CA THR A 89 -17.27 8.86 -0.37
C THR A 89 -17.03 10.00 0.61
N GLU A 90 -16.52 11.13 0.09
CA GLU A 90 -16.23 12.34 0.85
C GLU A 90 -17.45 12.86 1.62
N ASN A 91 -18.63 12.86 0.98
CA ASN A 91 -19.89 13.24 1.64
C ASN A 91 -20.20 12.39 2.88
N ARG A 92 -19.96 11.08 2.80
CA ARG A 92 -20.17 10.17 3.94
C ARG A 92 -19.16 10.45 5.05
N MET A 93 -17.92 10.78 4.68
CA MET A 93 -16.87 11.09 5.65
C MET A 93 -17.11 12.38 6.40
N ASN A 94 -17.60 13.41 5.72
CA ASN A 94 -17.96 14.69 6.35
C ASN A 94 -19.04 14.50 7.43
N GLY A 95 -20.07 13.68 7.14
CA GLY A 95 -21.09 13.33 8.12
C GLY A 95 -20.52 12.62 9.36
N ILE A 96 -19.68 11.60 9.15
CA ILE A 96 -19.02 10.86 10.24
C ILE A 96 -18.15 11.78 11.11
N VAL A 97 -17.39 12.69 10.50
CA VAL A 97 -16.55 13.65 11.22
C VAL A 97 -17.39 14.61 12.07
N ASP A 98 -18.52 15.06 11.55
CA ASP A 98 -19.42 15.94 12.29
C ASP A 98 -20.16 15.20 13.41
N ASP A 99 -20.51 13.93 13.22
CA ASP A 99 -21.07 13.08 14.28
C ASP A 99 -20.07 12.88 15.41
N LEU A 100 -18.81 12.59 15.09
CA LEU A 100 -17.75 12.42 16.09
C LEU A 100 -17.49 13.71 16.88
N LYS A 101 -17.55 14.90 16.24
CA LYS A 101 -17.43 16.19 16.95
C LYS A 101 -18.57 16.42 17.95
N LYS A 102 -19.76 15.87 17.67
CA LYS A 102 -20.95 15.95 18.53
C LYS A 102 -21.03 14.82 19.56
N GLY A 103 -20.09 13.86 19.54
CA GLY A 103 -20.11 12.68 20.41
C GLY A 103 -21.20 11.66 20.06
N THR A 104 -21.73 11.73 18.84
CA THR A 104 -22.71 10.81 18.27
C THR A 104 -22.03 9.68 17.51
N PHE A 105 -22.55 8.46 17.65
CA PHE A 105 -21.96 7.24 17.10
C PHE A 105 -22.99 6.47 16.29
N ALA A 106 -22.57 5.47 15.52
CA ALA A 106 -23.45 4.74 14.59
C ALA A 106 -24.70 4.09 15.23
N GLU A 107 -24.72 3.92 16.55
CA GLU A 107 -25.83 3.32 17.32
C GLU A 107 -26.47 4.27 18.36
N SER A 108 -26.18 5.58 18.34
CA SER A 108 -26.80 6.55 19.27
C SER A 108 -28.02 7.26 18.71
#